data_AF-A0A835EE66-F1
#
_entry.id   AF-A0A835EE66-F1
#
_cell.length_a   1.000
_cell.length_b   1.000
_cell.length_c   1.000
_cell.angle_alpha   90.00
_cell.angle_beta   90.00
_cell.angle_gamma   90.00
#
_symmetry.space_group_name_H-M   'P 1'
#
loop_
_entity.id
_entity.type
_entity.pdbx_description
1 polymer ?
#
loop_
_entity_poly.entity_id
_entity_poly.type
_entity_poly.pdbx_seq_one_letter_code
_entity_poly.pdbx_strand_id
1 'polypeptide(L)'
;MPGRGGGSRLHTRTIGKGLSVAGEGDKAVEKKPRDCHGREVARRDERILEEGGAERMGATGGGRRPDREHVDEEEQYELVCGVDNGGAVAGVAARLWGNARGVTTSLQMAAAAIGTLPFASVPCRNHHQLRHGASAFSAQQFSASSSHWHSADLSKSGVPRRLRAAKRVIVAQAGAGRYKVAILGAAGGVGQMLSLLVKMSPLVSALHLYDIANVEGVAADISHCNTPAEVAGFTGKDELAGSLSGADVVVIATGVPRKPGMTRDDLFGINAGIVKELVEAVADHAPGALVHIISNPVNSTVPVAAEALKQKGAYDARKVFGVTTLDVVRANAFVAARKGLPLADVDVPVVGGHSGTTILPLLSKARPKAPFTDEEVEELTARIQNAGTEVVEAKAGAGSATLSMAYAAARFVEASLRGLDGDGDVYECAYVQSQVVPELPFFASRVKLGKDGVEEEVGSELRGISEYEARALEALKPELKASIDKGVAYVQQQQEAALN
;
A
#
# COMPACT_ATOMS: atom_id res chain seq x y z
N MET A 1 17.16 -55.15 -46.47
CA MET A 1 17.37 -54.47 -47.78
C MET A 1 17.54 -52.97 -47.53
N PRO A 2 18.38 -52.25 -48.31
CA PRO A 2 18.76 -50.84 -48.07
C PRO A 2 17.68 -49.85 -48.59
N GLY A 3 17.77 -48.52 -48.47
CA GLY A 3 18.89 -47.62 -48.15
C GLY A 3 19.33 -46.78 -49.37
N ARG A 4 19.91 -45.59 -49.14
CA ARG A 4 20.32 -44.54 -50.13
C ARG A 4 19.15 -43.68 -50.66
N GLY A 5 19.32 -42.41 -51.01
CA GLY A 5 20.51 -41.52 -50.91
C GLY A 5 20.72 -40.67 -52.18
N GLY A 6 21.04 -39.39 -52.01
CA GLY A 6 21.29 -38.42 -53.10
C GLY A 6 20.26 -37.28 -53.11
N GLY A 7 20.61 -35.98 -53.11
CA GLY A 7 21.93 -35.35 -53.13
C GLY A 7 22.32 -34.76 -54.48
N SER A 8 22.02 -33.48 -54.69
CA SER A 8 22.60 -32.64 -55.75
C SER A 8 22.76 -31.20 -55.25
N ARG A 9 23.84 -30.54 -55.69
CA ARG A 9 24.31 -29.21 -55.24
C ARG A 9 24.31 -28.21 -56.40
N LEU A 10 24.59 -26.93 -56.06
CA LEU A 10 25.13 -25.84 -56.90
C LEU A 10 24.12 -25.19 -57.87
N HIS A 11 23.90 -23.87 -57.78
CA HIS A 11 24.95 -22.90 -58.13
C HIS A 11 24.94 -21.59 -57.33
N THR A 12 26.15 -21.10 -57.05
CA THR A 12 26.42 -19.70 -56.69
C THR A 12 26.66 -18.86 -57.94
N ARG A 13 26.31 -17.58 -57.93
CA ARG A 13 27.10 -16.55 -58.65
C ARG A 13 26.90 -15.13 -58.12
N THR A 14 28.01 -14.60 -57.61
CA THR A 14 28.22 -13.18 -57.28
C THR A 14 28.39 -12.37 -58.56
N ILE A 15 27.86 -11.14 -58.60
CA ILE A 15 28.43 -10.04 -59.38
C ILE A 15 28.40 -8.78 -58.50
N GLY A 16 29.52 -8.05 -58.45
CA GLY A 16 29.61 -6.73 -57.84
C GLY A 16 30.50 -5.81 -58.69
N LYS A 17 30.31 -4.50 -58.50
CA LYS A 17 31.10 -3.30 -58.91
C LYS A 17 30.12 -2.11 -58.82
N GLY A 18 30.48 -0.90 -58.39
CA GLY A 18 31.76 -0.35 -57.93
C GLY A 18 31.81 1.17 -58.20
N LEU A 19 32.75 1.89 -57.55
CA LEU A 19 32.94 3.37 -57.48
C LEU A 19 31.99 4.09 -56.48
N SER A 20 32.40 4.87 -55.46
CA SER A 20 33.51 5.86 -55.23
C SER A 20 33.19 7.26 -55.80
N VAL A 21 33.38 8.41 -55.13
CA VAL A 21 34.36 8.87 -54.11
C VAL A 21 33.76 9.99 -53.21
N ALA A 22 34.42 10.31 -52.09
CA ALA A 22 34.30 11.52 -51.23
C ALA A 22 33.08 11.62 -50.27
N GLY A 23 33.20 12.26 -49.10
CA GLY A 23 34.42 12.83 -48.49
C GLY A 23 34.21 14.05 -47.58
N GLU A 24 33.40 13.92 -46.53
CA GLU A 24 33.21 14.84 -45.39
C GLU A 24 32.47 14.03 -44.31
N GLY A 25 32.54 14.28 -43.00
CA GLY A 25 33.11 15.43 -42.29
C GLY A 25 32.33 15.81 -41.03
N ASP A 26 31.50 14.89 -40.47
CA ASP A 26 30.54 15.20 -39.41
C ASP A 26 31.22 15.59 -38.09
N LYS A 27 31.28 16.91 -37.84
CA LYS A 27 31.53 17.46 -36.51
C LYS A 27 30.24 17.42 -35.70
N ALA A 28 30.16 16.50 -34.74
CA ALA A 28 29.16 16.59 -33.68
C ALA A 28 29.34 17.90 -32.90
N VAL A 29 28.39 18.83 -33.04
CA VAL A 29 28.37 20.08 -32.26
C VAL A 29 27.76 19.79 -30.89
N GLU A 30 28.63 19.61 -29.89
CA GLU A 30 28.25 19.44 -28.49
C GLU A 30 27.58 20.72 -27.97
N LYS A 31 26.24 20.71 -27.86
CA LYS A 31 25.48 21.82 -27.27
C LYS A 31 25.61 21.80 -25.74
N LYS A 32 26.42 22.72 -25.19
CA LYS A 32 26.46 22.97 -23.75
C LYS A 32 25.09 23.45 -23.22
N PRO A 33 24.70 23.07 -21.99
CA PRO A 33 23.49 23.58 -21.36
C PRO A 33 23.60 25.10 -21.10
N ARG A 34 22.48 25.80 -21.24
CA ARG A 34 22.32 27.22 -20.92
C ARG A 34 21.26 27.38 -19.83
N ASP A 35 21.37 28.45 -19.05
CA ASP A 35 20.34 28.80 -18.07
C ASP A 35 19.08 29.38 -18.74
N CYS A 36 18.05 29.65 -17.93
CA CYS A 36 16.77 30.22 -18.38
C CYS A 36 16.90 31.64 -18.99
N HIS A 37 18.09 32.24 -18.99
CA HIS A 37 18.39 33.56 -19.54
C HIS A 37 19.48 33.50 -20.64
N GLY A 38 19.82 32.29 -21.12
CA GLY A 38 20.63 32.07 -22.33
C GLY A 38 22.13 32.24 -22.18
N ARG A 39 22.70 32.29 -20.96
CA ARG A 39 24.15 32.43 -20.75
C ARG A 39 24.86 31.07 -20.61
N GLU A 40 26.12 31.01 -21.05
CA GLU A 40 26.98 29.83 -20.86
C GLU A 40 27.49 29.73 -19.41
N VAL A 41 27.52 28.51 -18.88
CA VAL A 41 28.01 28.21 -17.53
C VAL A 41 29.41 27.60 -17.61
N ALA A 42 30.38 28.18 -16.89
CA ALA A 42 31.73 27.64 -16.78
C ALA A 42 31.79 26.51 -15.73
N ARG A 43 32.42 25.38 -16.08
CA ARG A 43 32.76 24.32 -15.11
C ARG A 43 33.94 24.76 -14.25
N ARG A 44 33.92 24.41 -12.96
CA ARG A 44 35.13 24.32 -12.12
C ARG A 44 35.64 22.88 -12.18
N ASP A 45 36.92 22.72 -12.50
CA ASP A 45 37.61 21.44 -12.39
C ASP A 45 38.09 21.22 -10.96
N GLU A 46 37.69 20.11 -10.33
CA GLU A 46 38.41 19.56 -9.18
C GLU A 46 39.30 18.41 -9.68
N ARG A 47 40.62 18.61 -9.58
CA ARG A 47 41.63 17.60 -9.89
C ARG A 47 41.91 16.76 -8.65
N ILE A 48 41.64 15.48 -8.73
CA ILE A 48 42.21 14.47 -7.82
C ILE A 48 43.49 13.95 -8.49
N LEU A 49 44.56 13.82 -7.70
CA LEU A 49 45.88 13.36 -8.14
C LEU A 49 46.01 11.84 -7.96
N GLU A 50 46.51 11.15 -8.98
CA GLU A 50 47.11 9.82 -8.86
C GLU A 50 48.57 9.84 -9.33
N GLU A 51 49.49 9.73 -8.38
CA GLU A 51 50.85 9.19 -8.51
C GLU A 51 51.14 8.52 -7.15
N GLY A 52 51.74 7.34 -7.01
CA GLY A 52 52.23 6.34 -7.96
C GLY A 52 53.20 5.39 -7.22
N GLY A 53 53.53 4.23 -7.82
CA GLY A 53 54.70 3.44 -7.42
C GLY A 53 54.47 2.27 -6.45
N ALA A 54 54.84 1.07 -6.91
CA ALA A 54 54.88 -0.17 -6.14
C ALA A 54 56.15 -0.31 -5.28
N GLU A 55 56.14 -1.17 -4.26
CA GLU A 55 56.90 -2.44 -4.31
C GLU A 55 56.57 -3.42 -3.16
N ARG A 56 57.23 -4.59 -3.15
CA ARG A 56 56.78 -5.84 -2.54
C ARG A 56 57.49 -6.22 -1.22
N MET A 57 56.84 -7.18 -0.54
CA MET A 57 57.38 -8.30 0.28
C MET A 57 57.40 -8.14 1.80
N GLY A 58 57.17 -9.25 2.51
CA GLY A 58 58.07 -9.56 3.63
C GLY A 58 57.54 -10.04 4.98
N ALA A 59 56.49 -10.86 5.05
CA ALA A 59 56.35 -11.99 5.99
C ALA A 59 56.45 -11.82 7.55
N THR A 60 55.86 -12.81 8.24
CA THR A 60 56.06 -13.24 9.64
C THR A 60 55.53 -12.41 10.81
N GLY A 61 54.95 -13.12 11.78
CA GLY A 61 55.30 -12.94 13.20
C GLY A 61 54.20 -12.40 14.10
N GLY A 62 53.45 -13.28 14.76
CA GLY A 62 52.34 -12.89 15.64
C GLY A 62 52.75 -12.40 17.03
N GLY A 63 51.75 -11.98 17.82
CA GLY A 63 51.92 -11.84 19.27
C GLY A 63 51.03 -10.80 19.98
N ARG A 64 50.18 -11.34 20.87
CA ARG A 64 49.67 -10.74 22.13
C ARG A 64 48.55 -9.68 22.07
N ARG A 65 47.60 -9.87 22.99
CA ARG A 65 46.68 -8.86 23.56
C ARG A 65 47.48 -7.90 24.47
N PRO A 66 46.97 -6.69 24.72
CA PRO A 66 46.22 -6.41 25.97
C PRO A 66 44.77 -5.96 25.63
N ASP A 67 43.73 -6.40 26.32
CA ASP A 67 43.24 -6.04 27.66
C ASP A 67 42.29 -4.83 27.68
N ARG A 68 41.28 -4.98 28.53
CA ARG A 68 40.01 -4.23 28.64
C ARG A 68 40.19 -2.75 28.99
N GLU A 69 39.32 -1.92 28.43
CA GLU A 69 38.59 -0.92 29.20
C GLU A 69 37.08 -1.06 28.90
N HIS A 70 36.26 -1.04 29.96
CA HIS A 70 34.83 -0.73 29.86
C HIS A 70 34.69 0.78 30.04
N VAL A 71 33.81 1.40 29.25
CA VAL A 71 33.27 2.72 29.54
C VAL A 71 31.76 2.57 29.49
N ASP A 72 31.14 2.60 30.66
CA ASP A 72 29.71 2.77 30.82
C ASP A 72 29.41 4.28 30.70
N GLU A 73 28.57 4.68 29.74
CA GLU A 73 27.97 6.02 29.70
C GLU A 73 26.47 5.91 30.07
N GLU A 74 26.18 6.09 31.36
CA GLU A 74 24.83 6.37 31.83
C GLU A 74 24.48 7.84 31.55
N GLU A 75 23.64 8.13 30.54
CA GLU A 75 22.91 9.40 30.49
C GLU A 75 21.60 9.28 31.28
N GLN A 76 21.62 9.74 32.54
CA GLN A 76 20.43 9.90 33.35
C GLN A 76 19.62 11.13 32.90
N TYR A 77 18.36 10.91 32.53
CA TYR A 77 17.37 11.98 32.37
C TYR A 77 16.58 12.16 33.67
N GLU A 78 16.93 13.15 34.50
CA GLU A 78 16.13 13.52 35.67
C GLU A 78 14.79 14.15 35.26
N LEU A 79 13.68 13.49 35.60
CA LEU A 79 12.36 14.13 35.59
C LEU A 79 12.20 15.05 36.81
N VAL A 80 12.22 16.37 36.59
CA VAL A 80 11.77 17.33 37.60
C VAL A 80 10.26 17.52 37.49
N CYS A 81 9.51 16.83 38.35
CA CYS A 81 8.06 17.03 38.51
C CYS A 81 7.76 18.33 39.27
N GLY A 82 7.39 19.38 38.55
CA GLY A 82 6.78 20.59 39.12
C GLY A 82 5.25 20.52 39.10
N VAL A 83 4.63 20.42 40.26
CA VAL A 83 3.17 20.56 40.41
C VAL A 83 2.84 22.04 40.63
N ASP A 84 1.92 22.60 39.85
CA ASP A 84 1.20 23.81 40.29
C ASP A 84 -0.24 23.88 39.74
N ASN A 85 -1.16 24.28 40.62
CA ASN A 85 -2.57 24.50 40.31
C ASN A 85 -2.77 25.97 39.92
N GLY A 86 -3.37 26.27 38.76
CA GLY A 86 -3.59 27.67 38.40
C GLY A 86 -4.51 27.88 37.20
N GLY A 87 -5.75 28.33 37.46
CA GLY A 87 -6.76 28.56 36.43
C GLY A 87 -6.50 29.74 35.47
N ALA A 88 -7.41 29.82 34.50
CA ALA A 88 -7.75 30.97 33.64
C ALA A 88 -6.83 31.30 32.45
N VAL A 89 -7.42 31.13 31.26
CA VAL A 89 -6.90 31.58 29.96
C VAL A 89 -7.12 33.09 29.81
N ALA A 90 -6.05 33.87 29.67
CA ALA A 90 -6.08 35.23 29.13
C ALA A 90 -4.72 35.55 28.49
N GLY A 91 -4.70 35.83 27.19
CA GLY A 91 -3.45 36.11 26.46
C GLY A 91 -3.11 37.60 26.41
N VAL A 92 -1.81 37.92 26.48
CA VAL A 92 -1.21 39.20 26.04
C VAL A 92 0.16 38.90 25.41
N ALA A 93 0.52 39.62 24.35
CA ALA A 93 1.76 39.45 23.59
C ALA A 93 2.80 40.56 23.86
N ALA A 94 4.09 40.21 23.83
CA ALA A 94 5.23 41.12 23.59
C ALA A 94 6.43 40.27 23.11
N ARG A 95 6.88 40.37 21.85
CA ARG A 95 7.78 41.38 21.23
C ARG A 95 9.26 41.25 21.62
N LEU A 96 10.12 41.15 20.60
CA LEU A 96 11.40 41.88 20.49
C LEU A 96 11.75 42.13 19.00
N TRP A 97 12.48 43.21 18.71
CA TRP A 97 12.94 43.70 17.38
C TRP A 97 14.07 42.83 16.79
N GLY A 98 14.54 42.96 15.53
CA GLY A 98 14.35 43.87 14.37
C GLY A 98 15.21 43.31 13.19
N ASN A 99 15.35 43.85 11.97
CA ASN A 99 15.23 45.20 11.41
C ASN A 99 15.23 45.11 9.84
N ALA A 100 15.15 46.25 9.14
CA ALA A 100 15.36 46.47 7.68
C ALA A 100 14.15 46.44 6.70
N ARG A 101 13.58 47.65 6.48
CA ARG A 101 13.30 48.34 5.18
C ARG A 101 13.07 47.44 3.95
N GLY A 102 12.01 47.48 3.16
CA GLY A 102 11.04 48.53 2.77
C GLY A 102 10.57 48.16 1.34
N VAL A 103 9.32 48.34 0.92
CA VAL A 103 8.77 49.54 0.26
C VAL A 103 7.23 49.39 0.19
N THR A 104 6.50 50.51 0.27
CA THR A 104 5.03 50.66 0.12
C THR A 104 4.59 50.37 -1.33
N THR A 105 3.38 50.00 -1.74
CA THR A 105 1.97 50.29 -1.34
C THR A 105 1.11 49.32 -2.21
N SER A 106 -0.17 48.99 -2.00
CA SER A 106 -1.28 49.55 -1.21
C SER A 106 -2.24 48.44 -0.74
N LEU A 107 -3.32 48.81 -0.05
CA LEU A 107 -4.52 47.99 0.16
C LEU A 107 -5.71 48.70 -0.50
N GLN A 108 -6.67 47.96 -1.06
CA GLN A 108 -8.01 48.49 -1.33
C GLN A 108 -9.06 47.42 -1.05
N MET A 109 -10.15 47.83 -0.38
CA MET A 109 -11.13 46.92 0.22
C MET A 109 -12.22 46.46 -0.74
N ALA A 110 -12.73 45.25 -0.51
CA ALA A 110 -14.13 44.92 -0.74
C ALA A 110 -14.58 43.90 0.33
N ALA A 111 -15.69 44.20 1.01
CA ALA A 111 -16.36 43.32 1.97
C ALA A 111 -17.88 43.39 1.75
N ALA A 112 -18.61 42.45 2.36
CA ALA A 112 -20.02 42.12 2.16
C ALA A 112 -20.34 41.30 0.89
N ALA A 113 -21.32 40.39 0.89
CA ALA A 113 -22.35 40.13 1.90
C ALA A 113 -22.57 38.62 2.14
N ILE A 114 -22.91 38.24 3.38
CA ILE A 114 -23.40 36.90 3.73
C ILE A 114 -24.94 36.96 3.69
N GLY A 115 -25.53 36.23 2.74
CA GLY A 115 -26.99 36.09 2.62
C GLY A 115 -27.49 34.87 3.40
N THR A 116 -28.33 35.09 4.41
CA THR A 116 -29.08 34.03 5.10
C THR A 116 -30.30 33.59 4.28
N LEU A 117 -30.46 32.28 4.07
CA LEU A 117 -31.66 31.69 3.46
C LEU A 117 -32.50 30.98 4.53
N PRO A 118 -33.82 31.19 4.58
CA PRO A 118 -34.70 30.49 5.52
C PRO A 118 -35.13 29.12 4.97
N PHE A 119 -35.16 28.10 5.85
CA PHE A 119 -35.79 26.82 5.56
C PHE A 119 -37.31 27.00 5.44
N ALA A 120 -37.88 26.67 4.28
CA ALA A 120 -39.32 26.55 4.08
C ALA A 120 -39.74 25.08 4.14
N SER A 121 -40.61 24.73 5.08
CA SER A 121 -41.20 23.40 5.21
C SER A 121 -42.38 23.20 4.25
N VAL A 122 -42.37 22.12 3.48
CA VAL A 122 -43.48 21.71 2.61
C VAL A 122 -44.10 20.41 3.16
N PRO A 123 -45.43 20.32 3.33
CA PRO A 123 -46.08 19.18 3.95
C PRO A 123 -46.24 17.99 2.99
N CYS A 124 -46.06 16.79 3.51
CA CYS A 124 -46.25 15.54 2.76
C CYS A 124 -47.68 15.00 2.91
N ARG A 125 -48.26 14.40 1.86
CA ARG A 125 -49.52 13.64 1.98
C ARG A 125 -49.62 12.47 0.99
N ASN A 126 -50.19 11.39 1.52
CA ASN A 126 -50.79 10.22 0.89
C ASN A 126 -49.90 9.02 0.49
N HIS A 127 -50.22 7.93 1.19
CA HIS A 127 -49.83 6.54 1.02
C HIS A 127 -49.79 5.99 -0.41
N HIS A 128 -48.86 5.06 -0.63
CA HIS A 128 -49.27 3.70 -1.00
C HIS A 128 -48.50 2.66 -0.17
N GLN A 129 -49.17 1.58 0.22
CA GLN A 129 -48.57 0.49 1.00
C GLN A 129 -47.83 -0.49 0.09
N LEU A 130 -46.68 -1.01 0.53
CA LEU A 130 -46.30 -2.41 0.35
C LEU A 130 -45.39 -2.87 1.51
N ARG A 131 -45.61 -4.10 1.98
CA ARG A 131 -44.91 -4.84 3.05
C ARG A 131 -43.63 -5.48 2.48
N HIS A 132 -42.62 -5.95 3.22
CA HIS A 132 -42.20 -5.94 4.65
C HIS A 132 -40.69 -6.26 4.66
N GLY A 133 -39.95 -5.98 5.76
CA GLY A 133 -38.72 -6.75 6.04
C GLY A 133 -37.44 -6.01 6.45
N ALA A 134 -37.47 -5.09 7.42
CA ALA A 134 -36.26 -4.62 8.11
C ALA A 134 -36.55 -4.39 9.61
N SER A 135 -35.73 -4.98 10.48
CA SER A 135 -35.87 -4.88 11.93
C SER A 135 -35.17 -3.61 12.46
N ALA A 136 -35.94 -2.57 12.76
CA ALA A 136 -35.41 -1.38 13.42
C ALA A 136 -35.26 -1.62 14.94
N PHE A 137 -34.04 -1.46 15.46
CA PHE A 137 -33.79 -1.41 16.89
C PHE A 137 -34.42 -0.14 17.48
N SER A 138 -35.26 -0.28 18.50
CA SER A 138 -35.88 0.86 19.19
C SER A 138 -34.92 1.43 20.25
N ALA A 139 -34.54 2.69 20.09
CA ALA A 139 -33.73 3.43 21.06
C ALA A 139 -34.61 4.40 21.86
N GLN A 140 -35.20 3.94 22.96
CA GLN A 140 -35.84 4.81 23.96
C GLN A 140 -36.04 4.08 25.30
N GLN A 141 -35.15 4.33 26.27
CA GLN A 141 -35.45 4.53 27.70
C GLN A 141 -34.15 4.51 28.52
N PHE A 142 -33.65 5.69 28.89
CA PHE A 142 -33.05 5.90 30.21
C PHE A 142 -33.43 7.30 30.69
N SER A 143 -34.37 7.35 31.63
CA SER A 143 -34.75 8.57 32.33
C SER A 143 -33.70 8.94 33.37
N ALA A 144 -33.55 10.25 33.61
CA ALA A 144 -32.58 10.78 34.55
C ALA A 144 -32.84 10.36 36.01
N SER A 145 -31.77 10.26 36.79
CA SER A 145 -31.83 10.58 38.23
C SER A 145 -30.51 11.22 38.67
N SER A 146 -30.60 12.44 39.18
CA SER A 146 -29.47 13.18 39.74
C SER A 146 -29.18 12.72 41.18
N SER A 147 -27.93 12.40 41.49
CA SER A 147 -27.49 12.16 42.87
C SER A 147 -26.93 13.43 43.50
N HIS A 148 -27.66 13.97 44.49
CA HIS A 148 -27.11 14.96 45.42
C HIS A 148 -26.07 14.31 46.34
N TRP A 149 -24.98 15.03 46.62
CA TRP A 149 -24.01 14.66 47.64
C TRP A 149 -24.50 15.07 49.03
N HIS A 150 -24.41 14.16 50.00
CA HIS A 150 -24.42 14.49 51.43
C HIS A 150 -23.37 13.62 52.12
N SER A 151 -22.44 14.26 52.82
CA SER A 151 -21.48 13.59 53.70
C SER A 151 -22.15 13.24 55.02
N ALA A 152 -21.88 12.04 55.56
CA ALA A 152 -22.20 11.70 56.94
C ALA A 152 -21.09 10.80 57.52
N ASP A 153 -20.83 11.02 58.81
CA ASP A 153 -19.62 10.60 59.52
C ASP A 153 -19.65 9.13 60.00
N LEU A 154 -18.47 8.56 60.24
CA LEU A 154 -18.27 7.17 60.69
C LEU A 154 -18.34 7.08 62.22
N SER A 155 -19.25 6.26 62.75
CA SER A 155 -18.99 5.65 64.07
C SER A 155 -19.62 4.27 64.29
N LYS A 156 -18.84 3.41 64.97
CA LYS A 156 -19.23 2.22 65.76
C LYS A 156 -19.64 0.92 65.04
N SER A 157 -18.62 0.05 64.96
CA SER A 157 -18.64 -1.34 65.46
C SER A 157 -19.81 -2.27 65.12
N GLY A 158 -19.52 -3.29 64.31
CA GLY A 158 -20.33 -4.51 64.21
C GLY A 158 -19.93 -5.38 63.02
N VAL A 159 -19.26 -6.51 63.27
CA VAL A 159 -18.99 -7.51 62.24
C VAL A 159 -20.14 -8.51 62.18
N PRO A 160 -20.83 -8.62 61.03
CA PRO A 160 -21.41 -9.89 60.62
C PRO A 160 -20.79 -10.37 59.31
N ARG A 161 -20.16 -11.54 59.37
CA ARG A 161 -19.55 -12.25 58.23
C ARG A 161 -20.63 -12.68 57.24
N ARG A 162 -20.94 -11.84 56.23
CA ARG A 162 -21.78 -12.19 55.08
C ARG A 162 -20.92 -12.43 53.84
N LEU A 163 -21.06 -13.63 53.27
CA LEU A 163 -20.48 -13.98 51.97
C LEU A 163 -20.97 -13.01 50.90
N ARG A 164 -20.10 -12.10 50.44
CA ARG A 164 -20.32 -11.41 49.16
C ARG A 164 -20.13 -12.44 48.06
N ALA A 165 -21.24 -12.99 47.56
CA ALA A 165 -21.26 -13.55 46.22
C ALA A 165 -20.79 -12.45 45.27
N ALA A 166 -19.59 -12.62 44.71
CA ALA A 166 -19.09 -11.69 43.70
C ALA A 166 -20.06 -11.75 42.52
N LYS A 167 -20.80 -10.65 42.29
CA LYS A 167 -21.47 -10.44 41.01
C LYS A 167 -20.37 -10.31 39.96
N ARG A 168 -19.91 -11.44 39.41
CA ARG A 168 -19.16 -11.47 38.16
C ARG A 168 -20.05 -10.79 37.14
N VAL A 169 -19.66 -9.58 36.72
CA VAL A 169 -20.11 -9.05 35.45
C VAL A 169 -19.53 -9.99 34.42
N ILE A 170 -20.35 -10.90 33.91
CA ILE A 170 -20.02 -11.67 32.73
C ILE A 170 -20.13 -10.68 31.58
N VAL A 171 -19.04 -9.96 31.32
CA VAL A 171 -18.77 -9.48 29.97
C VAL A 171 -18.73 -10.75 29.14
N ALA A 172 -19.67 -10.91 28.20
CA ALA A 172 -19.61 -12.01 27.27
C ALA A 172 -18.22 -11.96 26.63
N GLN A 173 -17.49 -13.07 26.62
CA GLN A 173 -16.36 -13.18 25.71
C GLN A 173 -16.95 -13.07 24.31
N ALA A 174 -16.85 -11.86 23.73
CA ALA A 174 -16.86 -11.72 22.28
C ALA A 174 -15.85 -12.76 21.78
N GLY A 175 -16.28 -13.61 20.84
CA GLY A 175 -15.45 -14.71 20.38
C GLY A 175 -14.07 -14.17 20.04
N ALA A 176 -13.02 -14.75 20.63
CA ALA A 176 -11.68 -14.50 20.16
C ALA A 176 -11.70 -14.76 18.65
N GLY A 177 -11.09 -13.88 17.86
CA GLY A 177 -11.02 -14.08 16.42
C GLY A 177 -10.37 -15.41 16.11
N ARG A 178 -10.43 -15.82 14.84
CA ARG A 178 -9.96 -17.15 14.42
C ARG A 178 -8.62 -17.09 13.72
N TYR A 179 -8.32 -15.97 13.06
CA TYR A 179 -7.23 -15.87 12.09
C TYR A 179 -6.08 -15.01 12.58
N LYS A 180 -4.86 -15.46 12.28
CA LYS A 180 -3.64 -14.69 12.49
C LYS A 180 -3.29 -13.90 11.24
N VAL A 181 -3.07 -12.60 11.40
CA VAL A 181 -2.58 -11.72 10.33
C VAL A 181 -1.16 -11.26 10.66
N ALA A 182 -0.24 -11.41 9.72
CA ALA A 182 1.11 -10.83 9.79
C ALA A 182 1.22 -9.62 8.85
N ILE A 183 1.73 -8.49 9.33
CA ILE A 183 1.99 -7.29 8.52
C ILE A 183 3.49 -7.04 8.46
N LEU A 184 4.07 -7.19 7.26
CA LEU A 184 5.49 -6.95 6.99
C LEU A 184 5.66 -5.54 6.42
N GLY A 185 6.41 -4.68 7.13
CA GLY A 185 6.43 -3.23 6.91
C GLY A 185 5.51 -2.45 7.87
N ALA A 186 5.28 -2.99 9.08
CA ALA A 186 4.32 -2.46 10.05
C ALA A 186 4.70 -1.08 10.62
N ALA A 187 5.98 -0.72 10.66
CA ALA A 187 6.42 0.60 11.11
C ALA A 187 6.30 1.67 10.00
N GLY A 188 6.11 1.27 8.74
CA GLY A 188 5.86 2.18 7.62
C GLY A 188 4.51 2.91 7.67
N GLY A 189 4.38 4.00 6.93
CA GLY A 189 3.19 4.87 6.96
C GLY A 189 1.88 4.24 6.44
N VAL A 190 1.96 3.15 5.67
CA VAL A 190 0.79 2.28 5.38
C VAL A 190 0.61 1.26 6.50
N GLY A 191 1.71 0.63 6.94
CA GLY A 191 1.74 -0.41 7.96
C GLY A 191 1.06 -0.02 9.27
N GLN A 192 1.41 1.13 9.86
CA GLN A 192 0.86 1.55 11.17
C GLN A 192 -0.67 1.68 11.12
N MET A 193 -1.19 2.33 10.08
CA MET A 193 -2.62 2.56 9.89
C MET A 193 -3.36 1.28 9.51
N LEU A 194 -2.74 0.40 8.71
CA LEU A 194 -3.28 -0.92 8.39
C LEU A 194 -3.37 -1.78 9.66
N SER A 195 -2.34 -1.76 10.49
CA SER A 195 -2.27 -2.50 11.76
C SER A 195 -3.39 -2.08 12.71
N LEU A 196 -3.66 -0.78 12.84
CA LEU A 196 -4.80 -0.26 13.61
C LEU A 196 -6.14 -0.77 13.06
N LEU A 197 -6.36 -0.72 11.74
CA LEU A 197 -7.61 -1.18 11.12
C LEU A 197 -7.80 -2.69 11.26
N VAL A 198 -6.74 -3.49 11.10
CA VAL A 198 -6.78 -4.96 11.27
C VAL A 198 -7.00 -5.34 12.74
N LYS A 199 -6.40 -4.62 13.70
CA LYS A 199 -6.66 -4.78 15.15
C LYS A 199 -8.14 -4.53 15.51
N MET A 200 -8.89 -3.79 14.71
CA MET A 200 -10.32 -3.55 14.90
C MET A 200 -11.24 -4.66 14.35
N SER A 201 -10.72 -5.59 13.54
CA SER A 201 -11.54 -6.69 12.98
C SER A 201 -11.85 -7.74 14.06
N PRO A 202 -13.11 -8.20 14.19
CA PRO A 202 -13.48 -9.28 15.10
C PRO A 202 -13.03 -10.66 14.62
N LEU A 203 -12.60 -10.80 13.35
CA LEU A 203 -12.13 -12.07 12.79
C LEU A 203 -10.69 -12.39 13.17
N VAL A 204 -9.92 -11.39 13.61
CA VAL A 204 -8.48 -11.51 13.92
C VAL A 204 -8.28 -12.00 15.36
N SER A 205 -7.52 -13.09 15.51
CA SER A 205 -7.11 -13.67 16.79
C SER A 205 -5.81 -13.05 17.29
N ALA A 206 -4.85 -12.87 16.38
CA ALA A 206 -3.52 -12.38 16.64
C ALA A 206 -3.02 -11.54 15.45
N LEU A 207 -2.38 -10.42 15.77
CA LEU A 207 -1.78 -9.49 14.84
C LEU A 207 -0.27 -9.47 15.07
N HIS A 208 0.48 -10.10 14.17
CA HIS A 208 1.93 -10.07 14.16
C HIS A 208 2.39 -8.87 13.31
N LEU A 209 3.19 -8.00 13.91
CA LEU A 209 3.74 -6.81 13.26
C LEU A 209 5.22 -7.01 13.05
N TYR A 210 5.71 -6.83 11.82
CA TYR A 210 7.12 -6.97 11.47
C TYR A 210 7.64 -5.76 10.69
N ASP A 211 8.86 -5.35 10.99
CA ASP A 211 9.65 -4.39 10.23
C ASP A 211 11.13 -4.52 10.61
N ILE A 212 12.02 -3.87 9.88
CA ILE A 212 13.45 -3.87 10.19
C ILE A 212 13.81 -3.03 11.42
N ALA A 213 12.92 -2.12 11.84
CA ALA A 213 13.13 -1.19 12.96
C ALA A 213 11.79 -0.65 13.49
N ASN A 214 11.80 -0.13 14.72
CA ASN A 214 10.72 0.69 15.33
C ASN A 214 9.35 -0.01 15.50
N VAL A 215 9.29 -1.35 15.50
CA VAL A 215 8.02 -2.09 15.60
C VAL A 215 7.48 -2.12 17.02
N GLU A 216 8.35 -2.24 18.03
CA GLU A 216 7.97 -2.37 19.43
C GLU A 216 7.02 -1.24 19.90
N GLY A 217 7.33 0.01 19.53
CA GLY A 217 6.47 1.16 19.84
C GLY A 217 5.11 1.09 19.16
N VAL A 218 5.05 0.62 17.91
CA VAL A 218 3.79 0.43 17.16
C VAL A 218 2.96 -0.70 17.76
N ALA A 219 3.60 -1.81 18.13
CA ALA A 219 2.94 -2.93 18.78
C ALA A 219 2.40 -2.55 20.17
N ALA A 220 3.18 -1.81 20.97
CA ALA A 220 2.77 -1.31 22.28
C ALA A 220 1.56 -0.37 22.17
N ASP A 221 1.59 0.62 21.27
CA ASP A 221 0.49 1.56 21.06
C ASP A 221 -0.81 0.83 20.64
N ILE A 222 -0.72 -0.04 19.61
CA ILE A 222 -1.87 -0.79 19.10
C ILE A 222 -2.39 -1.82 20.13
N SER A 223 -1.54 -2.33 21.03
CA SER A 223 -1.96 -3.24 22.11
C SER A 223 -2.96 -2.61 23.09
N HIS A 224 -2.94 -1.27 23.24
CA HIS A 224 -3.89 -0.55 24.09
C HIS A 224 -5.31 -0.49 23.53
N CYS A 225 -5.50 -0.82 22.24
CA CYS A 225 -6.83 -0.89 21.63
C CYS A 225 -7.65 -2.05 22.23
N ASN A 226 -8.82 -1.73 22.78
CA ASN A 226 -9.68 -2.61 23.59
C ASN A 226 -10.48 -3.64 22.76
N THR A 227 -9.81 -4.32 21.84
CA THR A 227 -10.34 -5.37 20.94
C THR A 227 -9.68 -6.72 21.26
N PRO A 228 -10.30 -7.87 20.92
CA PRO A 228 -9.82 -9.18 21.40
C PRO A 228 -8.51 -9.68 20.76
N ALA A 229 -8.11 -9.14 19.60
CA ALA A 229 -6.90 -9.61 18.91
C ALA A 229 -5.62 -9.32 19.73
N GLU A 230 -4.80 -10.34 19.97
CA GLU A 230 -3.47 -10.16 20.58
C GLU A 230 -2.52 -9.46 19.61
N VAL A 231 -1.55 -8.69 20.10
CA VAL A 231 -0.58 -7.96 19.26
C VAL A 231 0.83 -8.35 19.67
N ALA A 232 1.66 -8.73 18.69
CA ALA A 232 3.07 -9.03 18.90
C ALA A 232 3.92 -8.26 17.87
N GLY A 233 4.96 -7.59 18.35
CA GLY A 233 5.95 -6.92 17.50
C GLY A 233 7.19 -7.80 17.29
N PHE A 234 7.75 -7.74 16.08
CA PHE A 234 8.94 -8.47 15.66
C PHE A 234 9.87 -7.50 14.92
N THR A 235 11.09 -7.28 15.43
CA THR A 235 12.02 -6.28 14.90
C THR A 235 13.31 -6.92 14.37
N GLY A 236 13.63 -6.63 13.11
CA GLY A 236 14.89 -7.07 12.50
C GLY A 236 14.86 -8.50 11.96
N LYS A 237 15.82 -8.82 11.10
CA LYS A 237 15.78 -10.00 10.22
C LYS A 237 15.61 -11.33 10.96
N ASP A 238 16.22 -11.47 12.15
CA ASP A 238 16.20 -12.71 12.93
C ASP A 238 14.79 -13.04 13.47
N GLU A 239 13.91 -12.04 13.61
CA GLU A 239 12.55 -12.20 14.11
C GLU A 239 11.49 -12.39 13.01
N LEU A 240 11.88 -12.25 11.73
CA LEU A 240 10.97 -12.42 10.57
C LEU A 240 10.28 -13.78 10.59
N ALA A 241 11.02 -14.86 10.87
CA ALA A 241 10.48 -16.21 10.95
C ALA A 241 9.42 -16.35 12.06
N GLY A 242 9.63 -15.71 13.21
CA GLY A 242 8.67 -15.66 14.31
C GLY A 242 7.40 -14.91 13.92
N SER A 243 7.53 -13.80 13.20
CA SER A 243 6.40 -12.99 12.75
C SER A 243 5.45 -13.73 11.80
N LEU A 244 5.96 -14.71 11.05
CA LEU A 244 5.20 -15.51 10.09
C LEU A 244 4.55 -16.76 10.70
N SER A 245 4.99 -17.20 11.89
CA SER A 245 4.60 -18.51 12.44
C SER A 245 3.08 -18.65 12.65
N GLY A 246 2.46 -19.52 11.84
CA GLY A 246 1.02 -19.79 11.88
C GLY A 246 0.15 -18.62 11.43
N ALA A 247 0.65 -17.77 10.52
CA ALA A 247 -0.15 -16.73 9.88
C ALA A 247 -1.11 -17.33 8.83
N ASP A 248 -2.36 -16.90 8.83
CA ASP A 248 -3.36 -17.25 7.80
C ASP A 248 -3.34 -16.24 6.65
N VAL A 249 -3.03 -14.97 6.96
CA VAL A 249 -2.86 -13.88 5.99
C VAL A 249 -1.55 -13.15 6.27
N VAL A 250 -0.73 -12.93 5.24
CA VAL A 250 0.50 -12.14 5.30
C VAL A 250 0.36 -10.94 4.37
N VAL A 251 0.50 -9.74 4.91
CA VAL A 251 0.42 -8.49 4.14
C VAL A 251 1.80 -7.85 4.04
N ILE A 252 2.30 -7.72 2.81
CA ILE A 252 3.59 -7.09 2.51
C ILE A 252 3.33 -5.63 2.12
N ALA A 253 3.41 -4.76 3.12
CA ALA A 253 3.22 -3.31 3.03
C ALA A 253 4.54 -2.52 2.98
N THR A 254 5.68 -3.19 3.17
CA THR A 254 7.01 -2.58 3.08
C THR A 254 7.37 -2.16 1.65
N GLY A 255 8.32 -1.24 1.54
CA GLY A 255 8.84 -0.74 0.28
C GLY A 255 9.37 0.68 0.44
N VAL A 256 10.41 1.02 -0.31
CA VAL A 256 10.94 2.38 -0.33
C VAL A 256 9.98 3.27 -1.15
N PRO A 257 9.50 4.41 -0.63
CA PRO A 257 8.76 5.37 -1.43
C PRO A 257 9.70 6.05 -2.43
N ARG A 258 9.19 6.40 -3.62
CA ARG A 258 9.98 7.08 -4.64
C ARG A 258 10.53 8.41 -4.09
N LYS A 259 11.85 8.53 -4.01
CA LYS A 259 12.55 9.76 -3.60
C LYS A 259 12.90 10.63 -4.82
N PRO A 260 13.05 11.96 -4.66
CA PRO A 260 13.62 12.81 -5.71
C PRO A 260 14.97 12.26 -6.18
N GLY A 261 15.21 12.28 -7.50
CA GLY A 261 16.42 11.74 -8.13
C GLY A 261 16.42 10.22 -8.39
N MET A 262 15.50 9.45 -7.79
CA MET A 262 15.40 7.99 -8.02
C MET A 262 14.70 7.67 -9.35
N THR A 263 15.28 6.80 -10.17
CA THR A 263 14.66 6.33 -11.42
C THR A 263 13.53 5.34 -11.12
N ARG A 264 12.72 5.00 -12.14
CA ARG A 264 11.71 3.94 -12.02
C ARG A 264 12.36 2.56 -11.84
N ASP A 265 13.58 2.37 -12.33
CA ASP A 265 14.28 1.09 -12.31
C ASP A 265 14.99 0.86 -10.98
N ASP A 266 15.59 1.89 -10.37
CA ASP A 266 16.14 1.80 -9.01
C ASP A 266 15.07 1.41 -7.99
N LEU A 267 13.91 2.08 -8.06
CA LEU A 267 12.76 1.82 -7.20
C LEU A 267 12.25 0.38 -7.34
N PHE A 268 12.19 -0.11 -8.58
CA PHE A 268 11.85 -1.51 -8.85
C PHE A 268 12.89 -2.46 -8.25
N GLY A 269 14.18 -2.27 -8.52
CA GLY A 269 15.23 -3.19 -8.07
C GLY A 269 15.28 -3.33 -6.54
N ILE A 270 15.12 -2.22 -5.82
CA ILE A 270 15.05 -2.21 -4.35
C ILE A 270 13.81 -2.98 -3.86
N ASN A 271 12.61 -2.62 -4.35
CA ASN A 271 11.38 -3.21 -3.85
C ASN A 271 11.19 -4.67 -4.32
N ALA A 272 11.73 -5.06 -5.47
CA ALA A 272 11.76 -6.44 -5.94
C ALA A 272 12.64 -7.32 -5.03
N GLY A 273 13.82 -6.83 -4.63
CA GLY A 273 14.68 -7.54 -3.67
C GLY A 273 14.02 -7.73 -2.31
N ILE A 274 13.40 -6.67 -1.78
CA ILE A 274 12.65 -6.72 -0.51
C ILE A 274 11.48 -7.70 -0.60
N VAL A 275 10.67 -7.65 -1.66
CA VAL A 275 9.53 -8.57 -1.84
C VAL A 275 10.02 -10.01 -1.96
N LYS A 276 11.07 -10.27 -2.74
CA LYS A 276 11.68 -11.60 -2.88
C LYS A 276 12.10 -12.17 -1.52
N GLU A 277 12.89 -11.43 -0.74
CA GLU A 277 13.36 -11.84 0.59
C GLU A 277 12.20 -12.21 1.51
N LEU A 278 11.15 -11.38 1.54
CA LEU A 278 10.01 -11.60 2.43
C LEU A 278 9.13 -12.77 1.99
N VAL A 279 8.88 -12.98 0.67
CA VAL A 279 8.09 -14.14 0.23
C VAL A 279 8.87 -15.45 0.33
N GLU A 280 10.20 -15.42 0.26
CA GLU A 280 11.03 -16.60 0.53
C GLU A 280 10.89 -17.03 2.00
N ALA A 281 10.85 -16.07 2.95
CA ALA A 281 10.52 -16.37 4.34
C ALA A 281 9.06 -16.85 4.53
N VAL A 282 8.10 -16.32 3.76
CA VAL A 282 6.72 -16.84 3.75
C VAL A 282 6.68 -18.29 3.26
N ALA A 283 7.45 -18.66 2.24
CA ALA A 283 7.55 -20.04 1.78
C ALA A 283 8.07 -20.99 2.88
N ASP A 284 9.05 -20.54 3.64
CA ASP A 284 9.71 -21.36 4.68
C ASP A 284 8.88 -21.47 5.98
N HIS A 285 8.07 -20.45 6.31
CA HIS A 285 7.44 -20.31 7.63
C HIS A 285 5.92 -20.21 7.63
N ALA A 286 5.30 -19.86 6.49
CA ALA A 286 3.85 -19.71 6.33
C ALA A 286 3.33 -20.08 4.91
N PRO A 287 3.75 -21.23 4.30
CA PRO A 287 3.41 -21.55 2.91
C PRO A 287 1.91 -21.77 2.64
N GLY A 288 1.09 -21.90 3.69
CA GLY A 288 -0.36 -22.00 3.59
C GLY A 288 -1.10 -20.67 3.51
N ALA A 289 -0.45 -19.55 3.81
CA ALA A 289 -1.08 -18.24 4.01
C ALA A 289 -1.55 -17.58 2.71
N LEU A 290 -2.52 -16.67 2.83
CA LEU A 290 -2.88 -15.73 1.76
C LEU A 290 -1.91 -14.55 1.78
N VAL A 291 -1.21 -14.32 0.67
CA VAL A 291 -0.12 -13.33 0.54
C VAL A 291 -0.59 -12.10 -0.21
N HIS A 292 -0.71 -10.98 0.50
CA HIS A 292 -1.18 -9.69 -0.02
C HIS A 292 0.01 -8.77 -0.30
N ILE A 293 0.33 -8.52 -1.56
CA ILE A 293 1.41 -7.63 -2.01
C ILE A 293 0.85 -6.22 -2.23
N ILE A 294 1.31 -5.26 -1.43
CA ILE A 294 1.07 -3.81 -1.60
C ILE A 294 2.34 -3.10 -2.12
N SER A 295 3.51 -3.71 -1.88
CA SER A 295 4.83 -3.21 -2.32
C SER A 295 4.84 -2.88 -3.81
N ASN A 296 5.08 -1.60 -4.12
CA ASN A 296 5.05 -1.11 -5.51
C ASN A 296 6.40 -1.32 -6.23
N PRO A 297 6.41 -1.53 -7.57
CA PRO A 297 5.25 -1.54 -8.46
C PRO A 297 4.55 -2.91 -8.52
N VAL A 298 3.26 -2.97 -8.16
CA VAL A 298 2.48 -4.23 -8.03
C VAL A 298 2.49 -5.08 -9.30
N ASN A 299 2.43 -4.45 -10.49
CA ASN A 299 2.50 -5.12 -11.79
C ASN A 299 3.78 -5.96 -12.00
N SER A 300 4.85 -5.71 -11.24
CA SER A 300 6.11 -6.45 -11.32
C SER A 300 6.45 -7.19 -10.03
N THR A 301 6.08 -6.66 -8.85
CA THR A 301 6.37 -7.31 -7.56
C THR A 301 5.52 -8.55 -7.31
N VAL A 302 4.31 -8.65 -7.87
CA VAL A 302 3.52 -9.90 -7.83
C VAL A 302 4.15 -11.02 -8.68
N PRO A 303 4.59 -10.77 -9.94
CA PRO A 303 5.42 -11.71 -10.68
C PRO A 303 6.73 -12.09 -9.95
N VAL A 304 7.43 -11.14 -9.32
CA VAL A 304 8.61 -11.45 -8.47
C VAL A 304 8.22 -12.40 -7.33
N ALA A 305 7.12 -12.12 -6.64
CA ALA A 305 6.63 -12.97 -5.56
C ALA A 305 6.29 -14.38 -6.05
N ALA A 306 5.60 -14.50 -7.17
CA ALA A 306 5.22 -15.78 -7.77
C ALA A 306 6.44 -16.61 -8.19
N GLU A 307 7.44 -16.02 -8.86
CA GLU A 307 8.64 -16.76 -9.27
C GLU A 307 9.51 -17.19 -8.07
N ALA A 308 9.65 -16.34 -7.06
CA ALA A 308 10.38 -16.70 -5.83
C ALA A 308 9.68 -17.86 -5.07
N LEU A 309 8.35 -17.82 -4.96
CA LEU A 309 7.56 -18.92 -4.39
C LEU A 309 7.66 -20.20 -5.23
N LYS A 310 7.76 -20.11 -6.57
CA LYS A 310 7.99 -21.27 -7.45
C LYS A 310 9.37 -21.88 -7.24
N GLN A 311 10.43 -21.06 -7.12
CA GLN A 311 11.79 -21.52 -6.79
C GLN A 311 11.84 -22.25 -5.44
N LYS A 312 11.04 -21.79 -4.46
CA LYS A 312 10.85 -22.45 -3.16
C LYS A 312 9.93 -23.69 -3.18
N GLY A 313 9.22 -23.96 -4.28
CA GLY A 313 8.24 -25.03 -4.38
C GLY A 313 6.94 -24.81 -3.57
N ALA A 314 6.68 -23.57 -3.15
CA ALA A 314 5.57 -23.19 -2.26
C ALA A 314 4.46 -22.37 -2.96
N TYR A 315 4.50 -22.26 -4.29
CA TYR A 315 3.56 -21.41 -5.03
C TYR A 315 2.18 -22.04 -5.23
N ASP A 316 1.15 -21.42 -4.67
CA ASP A 316 -0.26 -21.62 -5.02
C ASP A 316 -0.81 -20.33 -5.67
N ALA A 317 -1.20 -20.41 -6.93
CA ALA A 317 -1.72 -19.28 -7.70
C ALA A 317 -2.99 -18.67 -7.09
N ARG A 318 -3.74 -19.42 -6.28
CA ARG A 318 -4.96 -18.94 -5.60
C ARG A 318 -4.67 -18.06 -4.39
N LYS A 319 -3.41 -18.04 -3.91
CA LYS A 319 -3.04 -17.44 -2.62
C LYS A 319 -2.15 -16.19 -2.72
N VAL A 320 -1.74 -15.79 -3.92
CA VAL A 320 -0.88 -14.61 -4.12
C VAL A 320 -1.66 -13.50 -4.81
N PHE A 321 -1.79 -12.35 -4.13
CA PHE A 321 -2.64 -11.24 -4.55
C PHE A 321 -1.87 -9.93 -4.58
N GLY A 322 -1.91 -9.21 -5.71
CA GLY A 322 -1.63 -7.78 -5.76
C GLY A 322 -2.87 -7.00 -5.33
N VAL A 323 -2.73 -6.17 -4.29
CA VAL A 323 -3.86 -5.43 -3.70
C VAL A 323 -4.18 -4.19 -4.53
N THR A 324 -5.10 -4.31 -5.48
CA THR A 324 -5.57 -3.21 -6.36
C THR A 324 -6.82 -2.50 -5.83
N THR A 325 -7.33 -2.90 -4.66
CA THR A 325 -8.56 -2.40 -4.03
C THR A 325 -8.62 -0.87 -3.89
N LEU A 326 -7.47 -0.18 -3.81
CA LEU A 326 -7.43 1.29 -3.75
C LEU A 326 -7.99 1.94 -5.02
N ASP A 327 -7.84 1.31 -6.17
CA ASP A 327 -8.34 1.86 -7.44
C ASP A 327 -9.86 1.69 -7.54
N VAL A 328 -10.42 0.58 -7.03
CA VAL A 328 -11.87 0.41 -6.85
C VAL A 328 -12.42 1.45 -5.87
N VAL A 329 -11.76 1.66 -4.72
CA VAL A 329 -12.16 2.67 -3.73
C VAL A 329 -12.18 4.08 -4.34
N ARG A 330 -11.19 4.42 -5.18
CA ARG A 330 -11.14 5.69 -5.92
C ARG A 330 -12.23 5.78 -6.98
N ALA A 331 -12.42 4.73 -7.79
CA ALA A 331 -13.43 4.69 -8.83
C ALA A 331 -14.83 4.88 -8.24
N ASN A 332 -15.16 4.16 -7.16
CA ASN A 332 -16.44 4.30 -6.47
C ASN A 332 -16.63 5.73 -5.93
N ALA A 333 -15.60 6.30 -5.27
CA ALA A 333 -15.65 7.67 -4.76
C ALA A 333 -15.87 8.73 -5.85
N PHE A 334 -15.14 8.63 -6.97
CA PHE A 334 -15.23 9.61 -8.06
C PHE A 334 -16.51 9.46 -8.87
N VAL A 335 -16.98 8.24 -9.14
CA VAL A 335 -18.27 7.99 -9.80
C VAL A 335 -19.43 8.46 -8.92
N ALA A 336 -19.42 8.15 -7.62
CA ALA A 336 -20.43 8.63 -6.68
C ALA A 336 -20.51 10.17 -6.68
N ALA A 337 -19.37 10.85 -6.59
CA ALA A 337 -19.29 12.31 -6.62
C ALA A 337 -19.77 12.92 -7.96
N ARG A 338 -19.36 12.35 -9.11
CA ARG A 338 -19.74 12.87 -10.44
C ARG A 338 -21.22 12.63 -10.75
N LYS A 339 -21.82 11.56 -10.25
CA LYS A 339 -23.22 11.18 -10.53
C LYS A 339 -24.21 11.52 -9.42
N GLY A 340 -23.76 12.06 -8.29
CA GLY A 340 -24.61 12.37 -7.13
C GLY A 340 -25.23 11.11 -6.49
N LEU A 341 -24.53 9.97 -6.58
CA LEU A 341 -25.01 8.68 -6.06
C LEU A 341 -24.58 8.47 -4.60
N PRO A 342 -25.35 7.72 -3.79
CA PRO A 342 -24.90 7.30 -2.47
C PRO A 342 -23.66 6.39 -2.60
N LEU A 343 -22.53 6.80 -2.00
CA LEU A 343 -21.26 6.08 -2.14
C LEU A 343 -21.33 4.61 -1.69
N ALA A 344 -22.17 4.28 -0.71
CA ALA A 344 -22.36 2.93 -0.22
C ALA A 344 -22.96 1.97 -1.26
N ASP A 345 -23.67 2.50 -2.25
CA ASP A 345 -24.32 1.72 -3.31
C ASP A 345 -23.45 1.59 -4.57
N VAL A 346 -22.32 2.32 -4.64
CA VAL A 346 -21.47 2.37 -5.83
C VAL A 346 -20.42 1.26 -5.83
N ASP A 347 -20.43 0.45 -6.90
CA ASP A 347 -19.42 -0.56 -7.24
C ASP A 347 -19.01 -0.42 -8.70
N VAL A 348 -17.73 -0.12 -8.93
CA VAL A 348 -17.10 -0.01 -10.25
C VAL A 348 -15.99 -1.07 -10.31
N PRO A 349 -16.10 -2.10 -11.16
CA PRO A 349 -14.99 -3.03 -11.35
C PRO A 349 -13.79 -2.31 -11.95
N VAL A 350 -12.59 -2.57 -11.43
CA VAL A 350 -11.33 -2.05 -11.99
C VAL A 350 -10.43 -3.21 -12.34
N VAL A 351 -9.99 -3.26 -13.59
CA VAL A 351 -9.26 -4.38 -14.20
C VAL A 351 -7.91 -3.93 -14.76
N GLY A 352 -7.09 -4.89 -15.23
CA GLY A 352 -5.78 -4.60 -15.82
C GLY A 352 -4.62 -4.75 -14.82
N GLY A 353 -4.09 -3.64 -14.34
CA GLY A 353 -2.99 -3.55 -13.38
C GLY A 353 -3.14 -2.36 -12.44
N HIS A 354 -2.05 -1.94 -11.81
CA HIS A 354 -1.98 -0.93 -10.74
C HIS A 354 -0.99 0.23 -11.03
N SER A 355 -0.82 0.60 -12.30
CA SER A 355 0.08 1.70 -12.70
C SER A 355 -0.45 2.44 -13.91
N GLY A 356 -0.83 3.71 -13.73
CA GLY A 356 -1.20 4.63 -14.82
C GLY A 356 -2.22 4.01 -15.78
N THR A 357 -1.87 3.98 -17.05
CA THR A 357 -2.67 3.42 -18.16
C THR A 357 -3.04 1.95 -18.02
N THR A 358 -2.37 1.17 -17.15
CA THR A 358 -2.79 -0.21 -16.84
C THR A 358 -4.01 -0.31 -15.93
N ILE A 359 -4.41 0.76 -15.25
CA ILE A 359 -5.62 0.78 -14.41
C ILE A 359 -6.83 1.06 -15.33
N LEU A 360 -7.73 0.08 -15.49
CA LEU A 360 -8.90 0.20 -16.37
C LEU A 360 -10.22 0.09 -15.56
N PRO A 361 -10.87 1.23 -15.22
CA PRO A 361 -12.19 1.21 -14.61
C PRO A 361 -13.26 0.87 -15.65
N LEU A 362 -14.07 -0.16 -15.36
CA LEU A 362 -15.17 -0.59 -16.21
C LEU A 362 -16.44 0.22 -15.89
N LEU A 363 -16.46 1.49 -16.27
CA LEU A 363 -17.58 2.41 -16.08
C LEU A 363 -18.89 1.90 -16.73
N SER A 364 -18.82 1.15 -17.84
CA SER A 364 -20.00 0.50 -18.45
C SER A 364 -20.61 -0.61 -17.59
N LYS A 365 -19.85 -1.10 -16.59
CA LYS A 365 -20.26 -2.14 -15.63
C LYS A 365 -20.60 -1.57 -14.25
N ALA A 366 -20.47 -0.26 -14.06
CA ALA A 366 -20.76 0.41 -12.79
C ALA A 366 -22.17 0.12 -12.28
N ARG A 367 -22.28 -0.09 -10.98
CA ARG A 367 -23.52 -0.30 -10.22
C ARG A 367 -23.67 0.84 -9.20
N PRO A 368 -24.89 1.39 -8.98
CA PRO A 368 -26.06 1.25 -9.86
C PRO A 368 -25.75 1.79 -11.27
N LYS A 369 -26.48 1.30 -12.27
CA LYS A 369 -26.26 1.74 -13.67
C LYS A 369 -26.51 3.24 -13.79
N ALA A 370 -25.50 3.98 -14.22
CA ALA A 370 -25.59 5.39 -14.57
C ALA A 370 -25.23 5.59 -16.05
N PRO A 371 -25.89 6.52 -16.77
CA PRO A 371 -25.44 6.95 -18.08
C PRO A 371 -24.17 7.80 -17.94
N PHE A 372 -23.16 7.56 -18.78
CA PHE A 372 -21.96 8.38 -18.90
C PHE A 372 -21.87 8.92 -20.34
N THR A 373 -21.43 10.17 -20.50
CA THR A 373 -20.98 10.68 -21.81
C THR A 373 -19.56 10.21 -22.09
N ASP A 374 -19.12 10.25 -23.35
CA ASP A 374 -17.75 9.89 -23.72
C ASP A 374 -16.71 10.77 -22.99
N GLU A 375 -16.99 12.07 -22.85
CA GLU A 375 -16.20 13.03 -22.06
C GLU A 375 -16.11 12.63 -20.58
N GLU A 376 -17.22 12.21 -19.96
CA GLU A 376 -17.19 11.71 -18.58
C GLU A 376 -16.39 10.41 -18.43
N VAL A 377 -16.47 9.52 -19.42
CA VAL A 377 -15.68 8.27 -19.43
C VAL A 377 -14.19 8.59 -19.51
N GLU A 378 -13.79 9.52 -20.36
CA GLU A 378 -12.41 9.98 -20.49
C GLU A 378 -11.90 10.70 -19.23
N GLU A 379 -12.65 11.68 -18.71
CA GLU A 379 -12.29 12.42 -17.50
C GLU A 379 -12.16 11.50 -16.27
N LEU A 380 -13.13 10.63 -16.04
CA LEU A 380 -13.11 9.72 -14.89
C LEU A 380 -12.00 8.67 -15.02
N THR A 381 -11.81 8.09 -16.21
CA THR A 381 -10.72 7.13 -16.43
C THR A 381 -9.36 7.77 -16.19
N ALA A 382 -9.10 8.93 -16.81
CA ALA A 382 -7.85 9.65 -16.64
C ALA A 382 -7.60 10.03 -15.16
N ARG A 383 -8.63 10.45 -14.42
CA ARG A 383 -8.49 10.75 -13.00
C ARG A 383 -8.22 9.51 -12.15
N ILE A 384 -8.92 8.40 -12.39
CA ILE A 384 -8.72 7.14 -11.66
C ILE A 384 -7.28 6.65 -11.85
N GLN A 385 -6.78 6.66 -13.09
CA GLN A 385 -5.40 6.29 -13.43
C GLN A 385 -4.33 7.18 -12.76
N ASN A 386 -4.61 8.48 -12.59
CA ASN A 386 -3.66 9.46 -12.08
C ASN A 386 -3.85 9.84 -10.60
N ALA A 387 -4.84 9.29 -9.90
CA ALA A 387 -5.12 9.59 -8.49
C ALA A 387 -4.01 9.16 -7.51
N GLY A 388 -3.05 8.34 -7.96
CA GLY A 388 -1.78 8.11 -7.26
C GLY A 388 -0.89 9.35 -7.28
N THR A 389 -0.73 9.94 -8.46
CA THR A 389 0.05 11.16 -8.72
C THR A 389 -0.58 12.37 -8.03
N GLU A 390 -1.92 12.55 -8.12
CA GLU A 390 -2.68 13.62 -7.44
C GLU A 390 -2.32 13.72 -5.94
N VAL A 391 -2.19 12.57 -5.26
CA VAL A 391 -1.84 12.52 -3.83
C VAL A 391 -0.35 12.81 -3.58
N VAL A 392 0.56 12.38 -4.46
CA VAL A 392 2.00 12.68 -4.34
C VAL A 392 2.25 14.18 -4.53
N GLU A 393 1.56 14.81 -5.48
CA GLU A 393 1.62 16.25 -5.74
C GLU A 393 1.02 17.05 -4.58
N ALA A 394 -0.16 16.65 -4.08
CA ALA A 394 -0.79 17.27 -2.90
C ALA A 394 0.05 17.13 -1.62
N LYS A 395 0.88 16.08 -1.51
CA LYS A 395 1.89 15.91 -0.45
C LYS A 395 3.23 16.61 -0.74
N ALA A 396 3.33 17.41 -1.80
CA ALA A 396 4.57 18.08 -2.24
C ALA A 396 5.77 17.12 -2.38
N GLY A 397 5.53 15.88 -2.81
CA GLY A 397 6.54 14.84 -2.94
C GLY A 397 6.95 14.14 -1.63
N ALA A 398 6.38 14.51 -0.48
CA ALA A 398 6.65 13.89 0.83
C ALA A 398 5.96 12.51 1.01
N GLY A 399 6.00 11.67 -0.02
CA GLY A 399 5.41 10.33 -0.06
C GLY A 399 4.07 10.25 -0.81
N SER A 400 3.52 9.04 -0.88
CA SER A 400 2.30 8.69 -1.63
C SER A 400 1.09 8.50 -0.71
N ALA A 401 0.00 7.94 -1.24
CA ALA A 401 -1.20 7.60 -0.46
C ALA A 401 -0.88 6.59 0.65
N THR A 402 -1.09 7.00 1.91
CA THR A 402 -0.87 6.15 3.10
C THR A 402 -2.20 5.73 3.72
N LEU A 403 -3.00 6.72 4.19
CA LEU A 403 -4.25 6.47 4.90
C LEU A 403 -5.29 5.72 4.06
N SER A 404 -5.52 6.16 2.82
CA SER A 404 -6.47 5.49 1.91
C SER A 404 -5.97 4.13 1.43
N MET A 405 -4.65 3.93 1.31
CA MET A 405 -4.07 2.62 0.99
C MET A 405 -4.25 1.65 2.16
N ALA A 406 -4.02 2.09 3.41
CA ALA A 406 -4.29 1.29 4.59
C ALA A 406 -5.77 0.88 4.70
N TYR A 407 -6.70 1.81 4.42
CA TYR A 407 -8.13 1.50 4.32
C TYR A 407 -8.45 0.44 3.25
N ALA A 408 -7.92 0.61 2.04
CA ALA A 408 -8.16 -0.33 0.94
C ALA A 408 -7.55 -1.72 1.21
N ALA A 409 -6.35 -1.76 1.81
CA ALA A 409 -5.70 -2.99 2.23
C ALA A 409 -6.44 -3.68 3.39
N ALA A 410 -6.95 -2.94 4.36
CA ALA A 410 -7.75 -3.49 5.46
C ALA A 410 -9.07 -4.09 4.94
N ARG A 411 -9.74 -3.42 3.98
CA ARG A 411 -10.90 -3.97 3.27
C ARG A 411 -10.56 -5.31 2.58
N PHE A 412 -9.42 -5.40 1.91
CA PHE A 412 -9.01 -6.64 1.24
C PHE A 412 -8.62 -7.75 2.22
N VAL A 413 -8.00 -7.42 3.36
CA VAL A 413 -7.78 -8.36 4.48
C VAL A 413 -9.10 -8.89 5.02
N GLU A 414 -10.06 -8.01 5.34
CA GLU A 414 -11.38 -8.42 5.84
C GLU A 414 -12.14 -9.31 4.84
N ALA A 415 -12.04 -9.03 3.54
CA ALA A 415 -12.58 -9.89 2.49
C ALA A 415 -11.92 -11.29 2.50
N SER A 416 -10.59 -11.37 2.51
CA SER A 416 -9.87 -12.64 2.63
C SER A 416 -10.24 -13.41 3.91
N LEU A 417 -10.38 -12.73 5.06
CA LEU A 417 -10.79 -13.35 6.32
C LEU A 417 -12.22 -13.91 6.26
N ARG A 418 -13.16 -13.21 5.62
CA ARG A 418 -14.53 -13.72 5.39
C ARG A 418 -14.52 -14.94 4.47
N GLY A 419 -13.71 -14.93 3.42
CA GLY A 419 -13.52 -16.09 2.54
C GLY A 419 -12.99 -17.31 3.30
N LEU A 420 -12.00 -17.11 4.19
CA LEU A 420 -11.46 -18.16 5.06
C LEU A 420 -12.49 -18.70 6.07
N ASP A 421 -13.39 -17.87 6.61
CA ASP A 421 -14.47 -18.31 7.52
C ASP A 421 -15.59 -19.06 6.77
N GLY A 422 -15.58 -19.00 5.43
CA GLY A 422 -16.50 -19.72 4.56
C GLY A 422 -17.73 -18.92 4.15
N ASP A 423 -17.64 -17.60 4.17
CA ASP A 423 -18.62 -16.73 3.51
C ASP A 423 -18.61 -17.00 2.00
N GLY A 424 -19.78 -17.36 1.45
CA GLY A 424 -19.93 -17.80 0.07
C GLY A 424 -20.08 -16.67 -0.95
N ASP A 425 -20.15 -15.41 -0.51
CA ASP A 425 -20.49 -14.24 -1.34
C ASP A 425 -19.47 -13.09 -1.13
N VAL A 426 -18.18 -13.40 -1.26
CA VAL A 426 -17.08 -12.43 -1.14
C VAL A 426 -16.41 -12.21 -2.48
N TYR A 427 -16.44 -10.96 -2.96
CA TYR A 427 -15.88 -10.55 -4.24
C TYR A 427 -15.06 -9.26 -4.13
N GLU A 428 -13.85 -9.29 -4.66
CA GLU A 428 -12.95 -8.12 -4.73
C GLU A 428 -12.20 -8.09 -6.06
N CYS A 429 -11.75 -6.91 -6.51
CA CYS A 429 -10.78 -6.85 -7.62
C CYS A 429 -9.36 -7.01 -7.07
N ALA A 430 -8.59 -7.94 -7.64
CA ALA A 430 -7.21 -8.22 -7.24
C ALA A 430 -6.36 -8.60 -8.45
N TYR A 431 -5.08 -8.23 -8.42
CA TYR A 431 -4.10 -8.61 -9.45
C TYR A 431 -3.50 -9.98 -9.14
N VAL A 432 -3.93 -11.01 -9.85
CA VAL A 432 -3.60 -12.43 -9.58
C VAL A 432 -2.99 -13.08 -10.82
N GLN A 433 -2.43 -14.29 -10.67
CA GLN A 433 -2.13 -15.12 -11.85
C GLN A 433 -3.46 -15.49 -12.50
N SER A 434 -3.63 -15.16 -13.77
CA SER A 434 -4.93 -15.08 -14.42
C SER A 434 -4.96 -15.80 -15.76
N GLN A 435 -6.15 -16.30 -16.14
CA GLN A 435 -6.46 -16.76 -17.49
C GLN A 435 -7.53 -15.90 -18.20
N VAL A 436 -7.95 -14.79 -17.57
CA VAL A 436 -9.01 -13.91 -18.10
C VAL A 436 -8.59 -13.19 -19.40
N VAL A 437 -7.30 -12.87 -19.53
CA VAL A 437 -6.69 -12.33 -20.75
C VAL A 437 -5.52 -13.24 -21.13
N PRO A 438 -5.66 -14.16 -22.09
CA PRO A 438 -4.67 -15.22 -22.35
C PRO A 438 -3.25 -14.75 -22.68
N GLU A 439 -3.09 -13.51 -23.19
CA GLU A 439 -1.77 -12.93 -23.47
C GLU A 439 -1.01 -12.46 -22.22
N LEU A 440 -1.68 -12.36 -21.07
CA LEU A 440 -1.16 -11.80 -19.82
C LEU A 440 -1.27 -12.84 -18.68
N PRO A 441 -0.17 -13.43 -18.20
CA PRO A 441 -0.23 -14.44 -17.14
C PRO A 441 -0.62 -13.87 -15.77
N PHE A 442 -0.60 -12.54 -15.62
CA PHE A 442 -1.13 -11.84 -14.44
C PHE A 442 -2.06 -10.70 -14.90
N PHE A 443 -3.22 -10.59 -14.27
CA PHE A 443 -4.23 -9.59 -14.61
C PHE A 443 -5.10 -9.27 -13.39
N ALA A 444 -5.51 -8.01 -13.26
CA ALA A 444 -6.49 -7.60 -12.27
C ALA A 444 -7.88 -7.84 -12.82
N SER A 445 -8.68 -8.64 -12.12
CA SER A 445 -10.10 -8.83 -12.39
C SER A 445 -10.85 -8.99 -11.08
N ARG A 446 -12.19 -8.97 -11.11
CA ARG A 446 -12.97 -9.37 -9.94
C ARG A 446 -12.80 -10.86 -9.72
N VAL A 447 -12.38 -11.24 -8.51
CA VAL A 447 -12.24 -12.62 -8.07
C VAL A 447 -13.24 -12.91 -6.96
N LYS A 448 -13.71 -14.15 -6.91
CA LYS A 448 -14.42 -14.70 -5.75
C LYS A 448 -13.39 -15.23 -4.75
N LEU A 449 -13.49 -14.82 -3.49
CA LEU A 449 -12.66 -15.32 -2.40
C LEU A 449 -13.42 -16.40 -1.61
N GLY A 450 -12.68 -17.41 -1.15
CA GLY A 450 -13.18 -18.49 -0.32
C GLY A 450 -12.06 -19.15 0.49
N LYS A 451 -12.29 -20.39 0.92
CA LYS A 451 -11.47 -21.03 1.98
C LYS A 451 -10.02 -21.31 1.63
N ASP A 452 -9.69 -21.36 0.34
CA ASP A 452 -8.35 -21.61 -0.18
C ASP A 452 -7.75 -20.40 -0.93
N GLY A 453 -8.37 -19.22 -0.83
CA GLY A 453 -8.03 -18.03 -1.61
C GLY A 453 -9.00 -17.82 -2.78
N VAL A 454 -8.49 -17.61 -4.00
CA VAL A 454 -9.32 -17.48 -5.21
C VAL A 454 -10.09 -18.77 -5.50
N GLU A 455 -11.43 -18.69 -5.50
CA GLU A 455 -12.32 -19.76 -5.98
C GLU A 455 -12.65 -19.61 -7.47
N GLU A 456 -12.85 -18.38 -7.95
CA GLU A 456 -13.31 -18.08 -9.32
C GLU A 456 -12.77 -16.72 -9.79
N GLU A 457 -12.32 -16.64 -11.05
CA GLU A 457 -12.07 -15.37 -11.75
C GLU A 457 -13.32 -14.96 -12.54
N VAL A 458 -13.91 -13.80 -12.23
CA VAL A 458 -15.16 -13.31 -12.84
C VAL A 458 -14.89 -12.63 -14.20
N GLY A 459 -14.19 -13.32 -15.10
CA GLY A 459 -13.84 -12.84 -16.44
C GLY A 459 -15.04 -12.49 -17.33
N SER A 460 -16.26 -12.82 -16.90
CA SER A 460 -17.50 -12.40 -17.56
C SER A 460 -17.71 -10.88 -17.57
N GLU A 461 -17.07 -10.12 -16.66
CA GLU A 461 -17.16 -8.65 -16.64
C GLU A 461 -16.54 -7.99 -17.89
N LEU A 462 -15.59 -8.63 -18.58
CA LEU A 462 -15.03 -8.14 -19.84
C LEU A 462 -15.99 -8.32 -21.04
N ARG A 463 -17.09 -9.08 -20.90
CA ARG A 463 -18.04 -9.32 -22.00
C ARG A 463 -18.95 -8.12 -22.21
N GLY A 464 -18.95 -7.54 -23.42
CA GLY A 464 -19.78 -6.39 -23.75
C GLY A 464 -19.43 -5.14 -22.93
N ILE A 465 -18.13 -4.92 -22.71
CA ILE A 465 -17.58 -3.60 -22.36
C ILE A 465 -17.80 -2.61 -23.51
N SER A 466 -17.71 -1.31 -23.24
CA SER A 466 -17.80 -0.25 -24.24
C SER A 466 -16.61 -0.28 -25.21
N GLU A 467 -16.75 0.38 -26.36
CA GLU A 467 -15.64 0.51 -27.31
C GLU A 467 -14.43 1.24 -26.71
N TYR A 468 -14.65 2.21 -25.82
CA TYR A 468 -13.59 2.92 -25.12
C TYR A 468 -12.79 1.95 -24.25
N GLU A 469 -13.48 1.18 -23.39
CA GLU A 469 -12.85 0.18 -22.52
C GLU A 469 -12.16 -0.93 -23.32
N ALA A 470 -12.72 -1.36 -24.45
CA ALA A 470 -12.10 -2.34 -25.34
C ALA A 470 -10.80 -1.81 -25.97
N ARG A 471 -10.79 -0.55 -26.44
CA ARG A 471 -9.57 0.11 -26.95
C ARG A 471 -8.52 0.28 -25.84
N ALA A 472 -8.94 0.69 -24.65
CA ALA A 472 -8.05 0.83 -23.49
C ALA A 472 -7.48 -0.52 -23.02
N LEU A 473 -8.26 -1.60 -23.06
CA LEU A 473 -7.82 -2.96 -22.73
C LEU A 473 -6.75 -3.46 -23.69
N GLU A 474 -6.88 -3.24 -25.00
CA GLU A 474 -5.80 -3.58 -25.95
C GLU A 474 -4.56 -2.69 -25.77
N ALA A 475 -4.77 -1.38 -25.50
CA ALA A 475 -3.67 -0.43 -25.30
C ALA A 475 -2.82 -0.71 -24.04
N LEU A 476 -3.40 -1.25 -22.97
CA LEU A 476 -2.64 -1.54 -21.74
C LEU A 476 -1.83 -2.85 -21.78
N LYS A 477 -2.15 -3.79 -22.68
CA LYS A 477 -1.49 -5.11 -22.74
C LYS A 477 0.04 -5.02 -22.88
N PRO A 478 0.63 -4.19 -23.76
CA PRO A 478 2.08 -4.13 -23.92
C PRO A 478 2.80 -3.61 -22.67
N GLU A 479 2.27 -2.58 -22.01
CA GLU A 479 2.84 -2.01 -20.78
C GLU A 479 2.76 -3.02 -19.62
N LEU A 480 1.61 -3.69 -19.49
CA LEU A 480 1.39 -4.68 -18.44
C LEU A 480 2.27 -5.92 -18.67
N LYS A 481 2.38 -6.41 -19.92
CA LYS A 481 3.27 -7.52 -20.29
C LYS A 481 4.73 -7.19 -20.02
N ALA A 482 5.20 -5.99 -20.37
CA ALA A 482 6.56 -5.54 -20.06
C ALA A 482 6.81 -5.45 -18.54
N SER A 483 5.82 -5.02 -17.77
CA SER A 483 5.90 -4.98 -16.30
C SER A 483 6.00 -6.39 -15.69
N ILE A 484 5.24 -7.35 -16.23
CA ILE A 484 5.28 -8.76 -15.84
C ILE A 484 6.64 -9.37 -16.16
N ASP A 485 7.09 -9.24 -17.42
CA ASP A 485 8.33 -9.83 -17.90
C ASP A 485 9.54 -9.30 -17.13
N LYS A 486 9.53 -8.01 -16.76
CA LYS A 486 10.55 -7.40 -15.90
C LYS A 486 10.60 -8.03 -14.50
N GLY A 487 9.44 -8.36 -13.91
CA GLY A 487 9.37 -9.04 -12.62
C GLY A 487 9.87 -10.48 -12.66
N VAL A 488 9.47 -11.23 -13.70
CA VAL A 488 9.93 -12.62 -13.94
C VAL A 488 11.44 -12.65 -14.20
N ALA A 489 11.93 -11.80 -15.10
CA ALA A 489 13.34 -11.75 -15.48
C ALA A 489 14.26 -11.40 -14.30
N TYR A 490 13.82 -10.53 -13.38
CA TYR A 490 14.59 -10.19 -12.18
C TYR A 490 14.92 -11.44 -11.34
N VAL A 491 13.93 -12.29 -11.09
CA VAL A 491 14.10 -13.51 -10.26
C VAL A 491 14.94 -14.56 -10.98
N GLN A 492 14.79 -14.69 -12.30
CA GLN A 492 15.61 -15.58 -13.14
C GLN A 492 17.08 -15.14 -13.17
N GLN A 493 17.35 -13.84 -13.38
CA GLN A 493 18.71 -13.28 -13.38
C GLN A 493 19.41 -13.43 -12.03
N GLN A 494 18.68 -13.26 -10.91
CA GLN A 494 19.24 -13.51 -9.58
C GLN A 494 19.57 -14.99 -9.35
N GLN A 495 18.78 -15.91 -9.90
CA GLN A 495 19.06 -17.34 -9.83
C GLN A 495 20.29 -17.72 -10.67
N GLU A 496 20.39 -17.21 -11.90
CA GLU A 496 21.57 -17.39 -12.75
C GLU A 496 22.83 -16.82 -12.09
N ALA A 497 22.76 -15.64 -11.47
CA ALA A 497 23.86 -15.01 -10.75
C ALA A 497 24.28 -15.76 -9.47
N ALA A 498 23.40 -16.60 -8.90
CA ALA A 498 23.71 -17.43 -7.73
C ALA A 498 24.25 -18.84 -8.10
N LEU A 499 24.17 -19.22 -9.38
CA LEU A 499 24.67 -20.51 -9.90
C LEU A 499 26.06 -20.41 -10.56
N ASN A 500 26.52 -19.18 -10.83
CA ASN A 500 27.83 -18.87 -11.41
C ASN A 500 28.82 -18.37 -10.35
#